data_AF-A0A1B8YJU5-F1
#
_entry.id   AF-A0A1B8YJU5-F1
#
_cell.length_a   1.000
_cell.length_b   1.000
_cell.length_c   1.000
_cell.angle_alpha   90.00
_cell.angle_beta   90.00
_cell.angle_gamma   90.00
#
_symmetry.space_group_name_H-M   'P 1'
#
loop_
_entity.id
_entity.type
_entity.pdbx_description
1 polymer ?
#
loop_
_entity_poly.entity_id
_entity_poly.type
_entity_poly.pdbx_seq_one_letter_code
_entity_poly.pdbx_strand_id
1 'polypeptide(L)'
;MLSPDTSDAELGAVVINALSKSRFIPYESLGDFLDNEKRKERYDQWVTEMMEFHRYRSKRQLFKKMNSCNIRLLDGLITIKPSGHEKLELWTGLGIVESDYVIIPADSSPEEVGAALRQAFSRCRSYV
;
A
#
# COMPACT_ATOMS: atom_id res chain seq x y z
N MET A 1 -8.98 5.57 5.30
CA MET A 1 -7.91 5.77 6.32
C MET A 1 -8.34 5.06 7.58
N LEU A 2 -7.40 4.41 8.27
CA LEU A 2 -7.65 3.69 9.52
C LEU A 2 -6.73 4.24 10.61
N SER A 3 -7.11 4.05 11.87
CA SER A 3 -6.24 4.35 12.99
C SER A 3 -5.06 3.35 13.04
N PRO A 4 -3.84 3.74 13.44
CA PRO A 4 -2.70 2.83 13.51
C PRO A 4 -2.91 1.59 14.41
N ASP A 5 -3.77 1.73 15.42
CA ASP A 5 -4.16 0.74 16.43
C ASP A 5 -5.45 -0.03 16.08
N THR A 6 -5.97 0.10 14.85
CA THR A 6 -7.14 -0.68 14.39
C THR A 6 -6.92 -2.19 14.56
N SER A 7 -7.98 -2.96 14.76
CA SER A 7 -7.84 -4.42 14.91
C SER A 7 -7.39 -5.09 13.60
N ASP A 8 -6.80 -6.28 13.69
CA ASP A 8 -6.41 -7.04 12.50
C ASP A 8 -7.63 -7.42 11.65
N ALA A 9 -8.76 -7.76 12.27
CA ALA A 9 -10.01 -8.04 11.58
C ALA A 9 -10.51 -6.84 10.75
N GLU A 10 -10.49 -5.63 11.33
CA GLU A 10 -10.89 -4.41 10.61
C GLU A 10 -9.90 -4.06 9.49
N LEU A 11 -8.60 -4.15 9.77
CA LEU A 11 -7.55 -3.92 8.78
C LEU A 11 -7.70 -4.84 7.58
N GLY A 12 -7.84 -6.14 7.80
CA GLY A 12 -7.97 -7.10 6.72
C GLY A 12 -9.30 -6.99 5.98
N ALA A 13 -10.41 -6.64 6.65
CA ALA A 13 -11.68 -6.37 5.98
C ALA A 13 -11.55 -5.22 4.97
N VAL A 14 -10.82 -4.16 5.33
CA VAL A 14 -10.56 -3.03 4.43
C VAL A 14 -9.62 -3.43 3.29
N VAL A 15 -8.60 -4.27 3.54
CA VAL A 15 -7.74 -4.82 2.47
C VAL A 15 -8.56 -5.62 1.45
N ILE A 16 -9.41 -6.53 1.92
CA ILE A 16 -10.28 -7.36 1.05
C ILE A 16 -11.21 -6.46 0.22
N ASN A 17 -11.84 -5.47 0.84
CA ASN A 17 -12.70 -4.51 0.15
C ASN A 17 -11.94 -3.60 -0.83
N ALA A 18 -10.67 -3.30 -0.59
CA ALA A 18 -9.84 -2.57 -1.55
C ALA A 18 -9.46 -3.44 -2.75
N LEU A 19 -9.11 -4.71 -2.51
CA LEU A 19 -8.79 -5.69 -3.55
C LEU A 19 -10.00 -5.95 -4.47
N SER A 20 -11.22 -6.06 -3.93
CA SER A 20 -12.44 -6.27 -4.73
C SER A 20 -12.79 -5.10 -5.66
N LYS A 21 -12.26 -3.91 -5.38
CA LYS A 21 -12.41 -2.70 -6.21
C LYS A 21 -11.27 -2.49 -7.20
N SER A 22 -10.24 -3.33 -7.15
CA SER A 22 -9.16 -3.32 -8.15
C SER A 22 -9.73 -3.68 -9.53
N ARG A 23 -9.26 -3.00 -10.57
CA ARG A 23 -9.81 -3.14 -11.93
C ARG A 23 -8.72 -3.55 -12.91
N PHE A 24 -9.06 -4.46 -13.81
CA PHE A 24 -8.34 -4.62 -15.06
C PHE A 24 -8.76 -3.48 -15.99
N ILE A 25 -7.79 -2.65 -16.39
CA ILE A 25 -8.04 -1.50 -17.25
C ILE A 25 -8.03 -1.98 -18.71
N PRO A 26 -9.12 -1.79 -19.48
CA PRO A 26 -9.15 -2.11 -20.90
C PRO A 26 -8.10 -1.31 -21.68
N TYR A 27 -7.58 -1.88 -22.76
CA TYR A 27 -6.53 -1.27 -23.56
C TYR A 27 -6.93 0.12 -24.10
N GLU A 28 -8.19 0.27 -24.49
CA GLU A 28 -8.77 1.51 -25.04
C GLU A 28 -8.78 2.64 -24.01
N SER A 29 -8.86 2.30 -22.71
CA SER A 29 -8.86 3.25 -21.60
C SER A 29 -7.46 3.50 -21.01
N LEU A 30 -6.44 2.80 -21.51
CA LEU A 30 -5.10 2.81 -20.92
C LEU A 30 -4.43 4.18 -21.06
N GLY A 31 -4.62 4.85 -22.20
CA GLY A 31 -4.06 6.19 -22.44
C GLY A 31 -4.54 7.21 -21.40
N ASP A 32 -5.85 7.29 -21.19
CA ASP A 32 -6.46 8.17 -20.19
C ASP A 32 -6.08 7.81 -18.75
N PHE A 33 -5.97 6.51 -18.45
CA PHE A 33 -5.62 6.04 -17.12
C PHE A 33 -4.16 6.33 -16.77
N LEU A 34 -3.26 6.18 -17.74
CA LEU A 34 -1.82 6.40 -17.60
C LEU A 34 -1.37 7.83 -17.91
N ASP A 35 -2.31 8.74 -18.20
CA ASP A 35 -2.03 10.15 -18.46
C ASP A 35 -1.16 10.77 -17.34
N ASN A 36 -0.02 11.33 -17.73
CA ASN A 36 0.99 11.82 -16.79
C ASN A 36 0.50 13.00 -15.95
N GLU A 37 -0.18 13.96 -16.57
CA GLU A 37 -0.65 15.17 -15.91
C GLU A 37 -1.77 14.82 -14.93
N LYS A 38 -2.77 14.05 -15.37
CA LYS A 38 -3.86 13.59 -14.49
C LYS A 38 -3.33 12.72 -13.33
N ARG A 39 -2.28 11.91 -13.54
CA ARG A 39 -1.64 11.14 -12.45
C ARG A 39 -0.93 12.04 -11.47
N LYS A 40 -0.21 13.06 -11.95
CA LYS A 40 0.47 14.03 -11.11
C LYS A 40 -0.53 14.84 -10.27
N GLU A 41 -1.61 15.32 -10.87
CA GLU A 41 -2.69 16.03 -10.18
C GLU A 41 -3.30 15.18 -9.06
N ARG A 42 -3.67 13.93 -9.37
CA ARG A 42 -4.23 13.00 -8.37
C ARG A 42 -3.25 12.72 -7.23
N TYR A 43 -1.96 12.57 -7.55
CA TYR A 43 -0.92 12.36 -6.53
C TYR A 43 -0.78 13.60 -5.63
N ASP A 44 -0.63 14.79 -6.21
CA ASP A 44 -0.48 16.03 -5.46
C ASP A 44 -1.73 16.34 -4.60
N GLN A 45 -2.93 16.01 -5.10
CA GLN A 45 -4.16 16.06 -4.32
C GLN A 45 -4.13 15.10 -3.13
N TRP A 46 -3.78 13.82 -3.35
CA TRP A 46 -3.66 12.83 -2.28
C TRP A 46 -2.65 13.26 -1.21
N VAL A 47 -1.50 13.81 -1.59
CA VAL A 47 -0.50 14.31 -0.63
C VAL A 47 -1.08 15.46 0.20
N THR A 48 -1.79 16.40 -0.43
CA THR A 48 -2.44 17.52 0.26
C THR A 48 -3.47 17.03 1.28
N GLU A 49 -4.38 16.14 0.87
CA GLU A 49 -5.41 15.57 1.73
C GLU A 49 -4.81 14.82 2.93
N MET A 50 -3.75 14.02 2.71
CA MET A 50 -3.06 13.30 3.78
C MET A 50 -2.34 14.24 4.75
N MET A 51 -1.72 15.31 4.25
CA MET A 51 -1.08 16.32 5.09
C MET A 51 -2.11 17.06 5.96
N GLU A 52 -3.25 17.46 5.39
CA GLU A 52 -4.32 18.15 6.10
C GLU A 52 -4.96 17.24 7.17
N PHE A 53 -5.32 16.02 6.79
CA PHE A 53 -5.98 15.06 7.69
C PHE A 53 -5.11 14.73 8.92
N HIS A 54 -3.82 14.49 8.72
CA HIS A 54 -2.88 14.18 9.80
C HIS A 54 -2.18 15.41 10.40
N ARG A 55 -2.51 16.62 9.91
CA ARG A 55 -1.94 17.90 10.36
C ARG A 55 -0.42 18.00 10.24
N TYR A 56 0.16 17.38 9.20
CA TYR A 56 1.57 17.52 8.89
C TYR A 56 1.86 18.87 8.24
N ARG A 57 2.93 19.55 8.68
CA ARG A 57 3.31 20.89 8.17
C ARG A 57 4.19 20.82 6.92
N SER A 58 4.65 19.63 6.52
CA SER A 58 5.49 19.44 5.34
C SER A 58 5.38 18.02 4.80
N LYS A 59 5.63 17.83 3.50
CA LYS A 59 5.78 16.51 2.87
C LYS A 59 6.81 15.65 3.60
N ARG A 60 7.91 16.25 4.06
CA ARG A 60 8.95 15.54 4.83
C ARG A 60 8.39 14.91 6.11
N GLN A 61 7.54 15.60 6.85
CA GLN A 61 6.94 15.05 8.07
C GLN A 61 5.98 13.89 7.77
N LEU A 62 5.20 14.01 6.69
CA LEU A 62 4.30 12.94 6.23
C LEU A 62 5.09 11.68 5.85
N PHE A 63 6.14 11.84 5.05
CA PHE A 63 6.77 10.69 4.40
C PHE A 63 7.94 10.08 5.16
N LYS A 64 8.66 10.82 6.01
CA LYS A 64 9.94 10.38 6.61
C LYS A 64 9.87 9.00 7.29
N LYS A 65 8.73 8.60 7.83
CA LYS A 65 8.54 7.30 8.52
C LYS A 65 7.46 6.43 7.88
N MET A 66 7.08 6.72 6.64
CA MET A 66 6.00 6.00 5.97
C MET A 66 6.55 4.71 5.36
N ASN A 67 6.01 3.57 5.80
CA ASN A 67 6.24 2.28 5.18
C ASN A 67 5.23 2.07 4.03
N SER A 68 5.58 1.22 3.06
CA SER A 68 4.71 0.85 1.95
C SER A 68 4.78 -0.65 1.69
N CYS A 69 3.61 -1.26 1.48
CA CYS A 69 3.46 -2.65 1.07
C CYS A 69 2.60 -2.71 -0.19
N ASN A 70 3.01 -3.52 -1.18
CA ASN A 70 2.17 -3.84 -2.33
C ASN A 70 1.36 -5.10 -2.03
N ILE A 71 0.06 -5.07 -2.29
CA ILE A 71 -0.85 -6.21 -2.08
C ILE A 71 -1.40 -6.64 -3.43
N ARG A 72 -1.33 -7.94 -3.72
CA ARG A 72 -1.86 -8.52 -4.96
C ARG A 72 -2.66 -9.78 -4.63
N LEU A 73 -3.88 -9.87 -5.17
CA LEU A 73 -4.67 -11.09 -5.24
C LEU A 73 -4.55 -11.68 -6.65
N LEU A 74 -3.99 -12.88 -6.77
CA LEU A 74 -3.84 -13.60 -8.04
C LEU A 74 -3.80 -15.10 -7.77
N ASP A 75 -4.44 -15.90 -8.62
CA ASP A 75 -4.42 -17.38 -8.54
C ASP A 75 -4.79 -17.95 -7.16
N GLY A 76 -5.78 -17.33 -6.50
CA GLY A 76 -6.24 -17.77 -5.17
C GLY A 76 -5.29 -17.45 -4.02
N LEU A 77 -4.28 -16.58 -4.25
CA LEU A 77 -3.30 -16.18 -3.24
C LEU A 77 -3.27 -14.66 -3.07
N ILE A 78 -3.22 -14.21 -1.81
CA ILE A 78 -2.88 -12.83 -1.45
C ILE A 78 -1.37 -12.78 -1.19
N THR A 79 -0.65 -12.05 -2.03
CA THR A 79 0.78 -11.76 -1.86
C THR A 79 0.93 -10.32 -1.34
N ILE A 80 1.55 -10.17 -0.17
CA ILE A 80 1.90 -8.88 0.43
C ILE A 80 3.42 -8.72 0.37
N LYS A 81 3.87 -7.73 -0.42
CA LYS A 81 5.29 -7.42 -0.61
C LYS A 81 5.67 -6.19 0.20
N PRO A 82 6.54 -6.30 1.22
CA PRO A 82 7.13 -5.13 1.85
C PRO A 82 8.02 -4.37 0.86
N SER A 83 8.35 -3.13 1.20
CA SER A 83 9.21 -2.28 0.38
C SER A 83 10.36 -1.69 1.20
N GLY A 84 11.46 -1.38 0.51
CA GLY A 84 12.51 -0.49 1.00
C GLY A 84 12.17 0.96 0.71
N HIS A 85 12.11 1.81 1.73
CA HIS A 85 11.94 3.26 1.59
C HIS A 85 13.29 3.87 1.21
N GLU A 86 13.45 4.20 -0.07
CA GLU A 86 14.75 4.56 -0.68
C GLU A 86 14.95 6.07 -0.77
N LYS A 87 13.89 6.82 -1.10
CA LYS A 87 13.87 8.28 -1.06
C LYS A 87 12.58 8.73 -0.42
N LEU A 88 12.48 10.02 -0.08
CA LEU A 88 11.35 10.56 0.68
C LEU A 88 9.98 10.09 0.14
N GLU A 89 9.78 10.13 -1.18
CA GLU A 89 8.54 9.72 -1.84
C GLU A 89 8.73 8.48 -2.75
N LEU A 90 9.74 7.64 -2.47
CA LEU A 90 10.08 6.47 -3.29
C LEU A 90 10.28 5.22 -2.43
N TRP A 91 9.47 4.20 -2.70
CA TRP A 91 9.62 2.85 -2.17
C TRP A 91 9.93 1.89 -3.31
N THR A 92 10.93 1.04 -3.12
CA THR A 92 11.38 0.06 -4.10
C THR A 92 11.52 -1.32 -3.45
N GLY A 93 11.93 -2.33 -4.22
CA GLY A 93 12.31 -3.63 -3.67
C GLY A 93 13.69 -3.64 -3.01
N LEU A 94 14.34 -2.48 -2.80
CA LEU A 94 15.70 -2.44 -2.25
C LEU A 94 15.78 -3.14 -0.89
N GLY A 95 16.65 -4.14 -0.83
CA GLY A 95 16.84 -4.99 0.34
C GLY A 95 15.76 -6.05 0.54
N ILE A 96 14.65 -6.04 -0.20
CA ILE A 96 13.57 -7.01 -0.02
C ILE A 96 13.82 -8.24 -0.91
N VAL A 97 13.77 -9.43 -0.32
CA VAL A 97 13.86 -10.72 -1.02
C VAL A 97 12.54 -11.47 -0.99
N GLU A 98 12.37 -12.52 -1.80
CA GLU A 98 11.10 -13.27 -1.88
C GLU A 98 10.69 -13.88 -0.53
N SER A 99 11.65 -14.30 0.31
CA SER A 99 11.36 -14.80 1.66
C SER A 99 10.82 -13.72 2.60
N ASP A 100 10.96 -12.44 2.26
CA ASP A 100 10.35 -11.34 3.02
C ASP A 100 8.86 -11.17 2.67
N TYR A 101 8.37 -11.78 1.59
CA TYR A 101 6.96 -11.69 1.23
C TYR A 101 6.08 -12.46 2.23
N VAL A 102 4.87 -11.97 2.46
CA VAL A 102 3.85 -12.69 3.20
C VAL A 102 2.81 -13.17 2.19
N ILE A 103 2.63 -14.49 2.10
CA ILE A 103 1.75 -15.13 1.12
C ILE A 103 0.73 -15.95 1.91
N ILE A 104 -0.55 -15.65 1.71
CA ILE A 104 -1.66 -16.35 2.36
C ILE A 104 -2.72 -16.74 1.33
N PRO A 105 -3.53 -17.78 1.58
CA PRO A 105 -4.70 -18.11 0.77
C PRO A 105 -5.68 -16.93 0.64
N ALA A 106 -6.40 -16.86 -0.48
CA ALA A 106 -7.39 -15.81 -0.73
C ALA A 106 -8.67 -15.95 0.10
N ASP A 107 -8.93 -17.14 0.63
CA ASP A 107 -10.05 -17.45 1.53
C ASP A 107 -9.68 -17.28 3.02
N SER A 108 -8.49 -16.77 3.32
CA SER A 108 -8.11 -16.35 4.67
C SER A 108 -9.11 -15.36 5.26
N SER A 109 -9.34 -15.49 6.55
CA SER A 109 -10.22 -14.60 7.31
C SER A 109 -9.69 -13.16 7.30
N PRO A 110 -10.56 -12.15 7.50
CA PRO A 110 -10.12 -10.77 7.65
C PRO A 110 -9.04 -10.59 8.72
N GLU A 111 -9.11 -11.32 9.83
CA GLU A 111 -8.10 -11.24 10.89
C GLU A 111 -6.72 -11.73 10.43
N GLU A 112 -6.67 -12.87 9.71
CA GLU A 112 -5.43 -13.38 9.12
C GLU A 112 -4.84 -12.42 8.07
N VAL A 113 -5.69 -11.81 7.24
CA VAL A 113 -5.25 -10.81 6.25
C VAL A 113 -4.65 -9.58 6.93
N GLY A 114 -5.28 -9.09 8.00
CA GLY A 114 -4.75 -7.97 8.78
C GLY A 114 -3.42 -8.30 9.45
N ALA A 115 -3.35 -9.45 10.12
CA ALA A 115 -2.12 -9.94 10.76
C ALA A 115 -0.98 -10.11 9.75
N ALA A 116 -1.27 -10.66 8.57
CA ALA A 116 -0.33 -10.79 7.46
C ALA A 116 0.19 -9.43 6.97
N LEU A 117 -0.68 -8.42 6.85
CA LEU A 117 -0.26 -7.07 6.48
C LEU A 117 0.63 -6.43 7.55
N ARG A 118 0.33 -6.61 8.84
CA ARG A 118 1.20 -6.14 9.93
C ARG A 118 2.56 -6.83 9.89
N GLN A 119 2.58 -8.14 9.65
CA GLN A 119 3.81 -8.90 9.49
C GLN A 119 4.62 -8.40 8.28
N ALA A 120 3.99 -8.07 7.16
CA ALA A 120 4.71 -7.48 6.03
C ALA A 120 5.27 -6.10 6.39
N PHE A 121 4.51 -5.23 7.07
CA PHE A 121 5.00 -3.93 7.51
C PHE A 121 6.23 -4.02 8.43
N SER A 122 6.33 -5.05 9.28
CA SER A 122 7.52 -5.24 10.14
C SER A 122 8.76 -5.68 9.37
N ARG A 123 8.60 -6.13 8.11
CA ARG A 123 9.68 -6.51 7.19
C ARG A 123 10.09 -5.38 6.23
N CYS A 124 9.38 -4.24 6.24
CA CYS A 124 9.79 -3.06 5.49
C CYS A 124 11.16 -2.54 5.99
N ARG A 125 11.92 -1.95 5.07
CA ARG A 125 13.24 -1.36 5.35
C ARG A 125 13.20 0.13 5.07
N SER A 126 13.97 0.93 5.81
CA SER A 126 14.03 2.38 5.58
C SER A 126 15.47 2.86 5.50
N TYR A 127 15.74 3.69 4.50
CA TYR A 127 17.04 4.27 4.18
C TYR A 127 16.97 5.81 4.09
N VAL A 128 15.84 6.41 4.52
CA VAL A 128 15.47 7.84 4.38
C VAL A 128 15.66 8.65 5.66
#